data_AF-G0M638-F1
#
_entry.id   AF-G0M638-F1
#
_cell.length_a   1.000
_cell.length_b   1.000
_cell.length_c   1.000
_cell.angle_alpha   90.00
_cell.angle_beta   90.00
_cell.angle_gamma   90.00
#
_symmetry.space_group_name_H-M   'P 1'
#
loop_
_entity.id
_entity.type
_entity.pdbx_description
1 polymer ?
#
loop_
_entity_poly.entity_id
_entity_poly.type
_entity_poly.pdbx_seq_one_letter_code
_entity_poly.pdbx_strand_id
1 'polypeptide(L)'
;MQLLILGVVAIVVFILEEYVFTASRHFWVGGIAPVLWTILLAYLVLVNAMDLTVREYALAIIAVIIPYVCWGNGYQRHQQRRRS
;
A
#
# COMPACT_ATOMS: atom_id res chain seq x y z
N MET A 1 4.97 -14.71 -14.05
CA MET A 1 3.68 -14.05 -14.39
C MET A 1 2.80 -13.80 -13.17
N GLN A 2 2.76 -14.70 -12.19
CA GLN A 2 1.94 -14.55 -10.98
C GLN A 2 2.28 -13.32 -10.11
N LEU A 3 3.57 -12.97 -9.98
CA LEU A 3 4.02 -11.78 -9.24
C LEU A 3 3.62 -10.45 -9.89
N LEU A 4 3.57 -10.38 -11.22
CA LEU A 4 3.05 -9.20 -11.94
C LEU A 4 1.54 -9.04 -11.73
N ILE A 5 0.79 -10.15 -11.72
CA ILE A 5 -0.65 -10.15 -11.45
C ILE A 5 -0.92 -9.73 -10.01
N LEU A 6 -0.14 -10.23 -9.04
CA LEU A 6 -0.22 -9.81 -7.64
C LEU A 6 0.10 -8.32 -7.47
N GLY A 7 1.13 -7.80 -8.15
CA GLY A 7 1.47 -6.37 -8.12
C GLY A 7 0.39 -5.47 -8.73
N VAL A 8 -0.27 -5.92 -9.81
CA VAL A 8 -1.38 -5.17 -10.43
C VAL A 8 -2.64 -5.22 -9.56
N VAL A 9 -2.99 -6.39 -9.02
CA VAL A 9 -4.12 -6.53 -8.08
C VAL A 9 -3.87 -5.70 -6.83
N ALA A 10 -2.64 -5.67 -6.31
CA ALA A 10 -2.23 -4.82 -5.21
C ALA A 10 -2.46 -3.34 -5.50
N ILE A 11 -1.96 -2.84 -6.64
CA ILE A 11 -2.14 -1.44 -7.05
C ILE A 11 -3.63 -1.11 -7.20
N VAL A 12 -4.44 -2.01 -7.76
CA VAL A 12 -5.89 -1.81 -7.94
C VAL A 12 -6.61 -1.78 -6.59
N VAL A 13 -6.31 -2.70 -5.68
CA VAL A 13 -6.84 -2.71 -4.30
C VAL A 13 -6.41 -1.46 -3.55
N PHE A 14 -5.18 -1.01 -3.75
CA PHE A 14 -4.61 0.16 -3.12
C PHE A 14 -5.29 1.46 -3.58
N ILE A 15 -5.55 1.58 -4.89
CA ILE A 15 -6.34 2.69 -5.46
C ILE A 15 -7.77 2.68 -4.93
N LEU A 16 -8.38 1.49 -4.80
CA LEU A 16 -9.71 1.30 -4.20
C LEU A 16 -9.71 1.72 -2.72
N GLU A 17 -8.67 1.38 -1.95
CA GLU A 17 -8.53 1.79 -0.55
C GLU A 17 -8.37 3.31 -0.41
N GLU A 18 -7.51 3.96 -1.21
CA GLU A 18 -7.35 5.41 -1.21
C GLU A 18 -8.68 6.12 -1.52
N TYR A 19 -9.45 5.60 -2.50
CA TYR A 19 -10.76 6.15 -2.86
C TYR A 19 -11.82 5.93 -1.77
N VAL A 20 -11.81 4.78 -1.10
CA VAL A 20 -12.81 4.43 -0.07
C VAL A 20 -12.49 5.08 1.28
N PHE A 21 -11.22 5.21 1.66
CA PHE A 21 -10.81 5.72 2.98
C PHE A 21 -10.60 7.23 3.04
N THR A 22 -10.22 7.90 1.95
CA THR A 22 -10.08 9.37 1.93
C THR A 22 -11.42 10.09 2.11
N ALA A 23 -12.54 9.38 1.88
CA ALA A 23 -13.89 9.92 1.96
C ALA A 23 -14.51 9.94 3.37
N SER A 24 -13.91 9.36 4.41
CA SER A 24 -14.58 9.22 5.72
C SER A 24 -13.85 9.84 6.92
N ARG A 25 -14.62 10.14 7.96
CA ARG A 25 -14.22 10.63 9.30
C ARG A 25 -13.17 9.73 10.00
N HIS A 26 -12.91 8.53 9.47
CA HIS A 26 -12.00 7.50 10.01
C HIS A 26 -10.66 7.43 9.26
N PHE A 27 -10.05 8.58 8.99
CA PHE A 27 -8.75 8.69 8.31
C PHE A 27 -7.65 7.79 8.92
N TRP A 28 -7.69 7.55 10.23
CA TRP A 28 -6.75 6.67 10.95
C TRP A 28 -6.83 5.21 10.51
N VAL A 29 -8.00 4.75 10.05
CA VAL A 29 -8.19 3.39 9.52
C VAL A 29 -7.45 3.21 8.19
N GLY A 30 -7.29 4.29 7.42
CA GLY A 30 -6.45 4.30 6.23
C GLY A 30 -4.96 4.04 6.51
N GLY A 31 -4.50 4.17 7.76
CA GLY A 31 -3.13 3.82 8.15
C GLY A 31 -2.95 2.34 8.51
N ILE A 32 -4.04 1.64 8.84
CA ILE A 32 -4.04 0.20 9.11
C ILE A 32 -3.89 -0.59 7.79
N ALA A 33 -4.48 -0.08 6.71
CA ALA A 33 -4.37 -0.61 5.36
C ALA A 33 -2.91 -0.86 4.89
N PRO A 34 -2.00 0.14 4.84
CA PRO A 34 -0.62 -0.07 4.42
C PRO A 34 0.17 -0.98 5.37
N VAL A 35 -0.19 -1.04 6.65
CA VAL A 35 0.43 -1.96 7.63
C VAL A 35 0.02 -3.41 7.35
N LEU A 36 -1.27 -3.68 7.18
CA LEU A 36 -1.77 -5.02 6.81
C LEU A 36 -1.19 -5.46 5.47
N TRP A 37 -1.13 -4.55 4.50
CA TRP A 37 -0.49 -4.77 3.21
C TRP A 37 0.98 -5.19 3.37
N THR A 38 1.75 -4.47 4.18
CA THR A 38 3.16 -4.78 4.43
C THR A 38 3.35 -6.15 5.06
N ILE A 39 2.51 -6.53 6.03
CA ILE A 39 2.56 -7.86 6.66
C ILE A 39 2.28 -8.97 5.64
N LEU A 40 1.28 -8.79 4.79
CA LEU A 40 0.89 -9.76 3.77
C LEU A 40 1.99 -9.91 2.71
N LEU A 41 2.57 -8.79 2.28
CA LEU A 41 3.69 -8.78 1.34
C LEU A 41 4.95 -9.43 1.94
N ALA A 42 5.27 -9.14 3.20
CA ALA A 42 6.38 -9.77 3.92
C ALA A 42 6.19 -11.28 4.02
N TYR A 43 4.97 -11.76 4.33
CA TYR A 43 4.65 -13.18 4.34
C TYR A 43 4.84 -13.83 2.97
N LEU A 44 4.33 -13.21 1.90
CA LEU A 44 4.49 -13.70 0.53
C LEU A 44 5.96 -13.80 0.12
N VAL A 45 6.76 -12.79 0.45
CA VAL A 45 8.21 -12.78 0.20
C VAL A 45 8.89 -13.90 0.99
N LEU A 46 8.52 -14.11 2.25
CA LEU A 46 9.12 -15.15 3.10
C LEU A 46 8.84 -16.56 2.56
N VAL A 47 7.60 -16.81 2.14
CA VAL A 47 7.17 -18.13 1.63
C VAL A 47 7.77 -18.42 0.25
N ASN A 48 7.98 -17.40 -0.58
CA ASN A 48 8.50 -17.56 -1.95
C ASN A 48 9.98 -17.16 -2.07
N ALA A 49 10.71 -17.00 -0.96
CA ALA A 49 12.03 -16.38 -0.93
C ALA A 49 13.07 -17.04 -1.86
N MET A 50 12.93 -18.34 -2.13
CA MET A 50 13.84 -19.10 -2.99
C MET A 50 13.59 -18.88 -4.49
N ASP A 51 12.40 -18.42 -4.87
CA ASP A 51 12.00 -18.21 -6.27
C ASP A 51 12.01 -16.72 -6.66
N LEU A 52 12.24 -15.80 -5.70
CA LEU A 52 12.29 -14.37 -5.97
C LEU A 52 13.66 -13.91 -6.49
N THR A 53 13.63 -13.21 -7.62
CA THR A 53 14.77 -12.48 -8.18
C THR A 53 14.94 -11.10 -7.52
N VAL A 54 16.13 -10.52 -7.65
CA VAL A 54 16.46 -9.18 -7.14
C VAL A 54 15.47 -8.11 -7.62
N ARG A 55 14.97 -8.24 -8.86
CA ARG A 55 13.97 -7.33 -9.43
C ARG A 55 12.64 -7.38 -8.67
N GLU A 56 12.21 -8.56 -8.26
CA GLU A 56 10.96 -8.74 -7.53
C GLU A 56 11.06 -8.23 -6.10
N TYR A 57 12.22 -8.38 -5.47
CA TYR A 57 12.52 -7.71 -4.19
C TYR A 57 12.48 -6.18 -4.32
N ALA A 58 13.07 -5.60 -5.36
CA ALA A 58 13.01 -4.16 -5.59
C ALA A 58 11.57 -3.66 -5.78
N LEU A 59 10.75 -4.41 -6.51
CA LEU A 59 9.33 -4.11 -6.70
C LEU A 59 8.54 -4.25 -5.38
N ALA A 60 8.83 -5.26 -4.56
CA ALA A 60 8.21 -5.43 -3.24
C ALA A 60 8.48 -4.23 -2.33
N ILE A 61 9.72 -3.71 -2.32
CA ILE A 61 10.08 -2.51 -1.55
C ILE A 61 9.28 -1.28 -2.03
N ILE A 62 9.21 -1.07 -3.35
CA ILE A 62 8.44 0.03 -3.93
C ILE A 62 6.95 -0.12 -3.58
N ALA A 63 6.42 -1.34 -3.64
CA ALA A 63 5.04 -1.66 -3.31
C ALA A 63 4.71 -1.48 -1.82
N VAL A 64 5.71 -1.40 -0.93
CA VAL A 64 5.53 -0.97 0.47
C VAL A 64 5.56 0.55 0.57
N ILE A 65 6.53 1.22 -0.06
CA ILE A 65 6.75 2.67 0.10
C ILE A 65 5.58 3.51 -0.44
N ILE A 66 5.08 3.19 -1.64
CA ILE A 66 4.01 3.97 -2.31
C ILE A 66 2.79 4.11 -1.38
N PRO A 67 2.28 3.02 -0.78
CA PRO A 67 1.20 3.08 0.19
C PRO A 67 1.34 4.09 1.32
N TYR A 68 2.49 4.08 1.99
CA TYR A 68 2.74 4.99 3.11
C TYR A 68 2.83 6.45 2.67
N VAL A 69 3.41 6.70 1.50
CA VAL A 69 3.50 8.05 0.93
C VAL A 69 2.11 8.58 0.56
N CYS A 70 1.29 7.77 -0.11
CA CYS A 70 -0.08 8.13 -0.48
C CYS A 70 -0.93 8.45 0.75
N TRP A 71 -0.91 7.57 1.77
CA TRP A 71 -1.61 7.82 3.02
C TRP A 71 -1.12 9.11 3.72
N GLY A 72 0.20 9.32 3.82
CA GLY A 72 0.76 10.53 4.42
C GLY A 72 0.36 11.82 3.69
N ASN A 73 0.32 11.79 2.36
CA ASN A 73 -0.13 12.92 1.54
C ASN A 73 -1.64 13.18 1.72
N GLY A 74 -2.45 12.12 1.77
CA GLY A 74 -3.87 12.19 2.08
C GLY A 74 -4.14 12.84 3.44
N TYR A 75 -3.32 12.51 4.45
CA TYR A 75 -3.41 13.10 5.79
C TYR A 75 -3.15 14.61 5.75
N GLN A 76 -2.06 15.02 5.13
CA GLN A 76 -1.68 16.43 5.04
C GLN A 76 -2.74 17.26 4.32
N ARG A 77 -3.32 16.73 3.23
CA ARG A 77 -4.41 17.39 2.49
C ARG A 77 -5.67 17.57 3.34
N HIS A 78 -6.05 16.56 4.12
CA HIS A 78 -7.19 16.65 5.04
C HIS A 78 -6.94 17.67 6.16
N GLN A 79 -5.74 17.68 6.74
CA GLN A 79 -5.34 18.66 7.75
C GLN A 79 -5.35 20.10 7.20
N GLN A 80 -4.89 20.30 5.96
CA GLN A 80 -4.96 21.61 5.30
C GLN A 80 -6.39 22.09 5.10
N ARG A 81 -7.31 21.21 4.65
CA ARG A 81 -8.73 21.55 4.49
C ARG A 81 -9.46 21.89 5.79
N ARG A 82 -8.99 21.37 6.93
CA ARG A 82 -9.54 21.72 8.25
C ARG A 82 -9.02 23.05 8.79
N ARG A 83 -7.93 23.59 8.22
CA ARG A 83 -7.29 24.85 8.64
C ARG A 83 -7.71 26.06 7.78
N SER A 84 -8.29 25.83 6.59
CA SER A 84 -8.88 26.86 5.72
C SER A 84 -10.35 27.12 6.07
#